data_AF-A0A370BEF9-F1
#
_entry.id   AF-A0A370BEF9-F1
#
_cell.length_a   1.000
_cell.length_b   1.000
_cell.length_c   1.000
_cell.angle_alpha   90.00
_cell.angle_beta   90.00
_cell.angle_gamma   90.00
#
_symmetry.space_group_name_H-M   'P 1'
#
loop_
_entity.id
_entity.type
_entity.pdbx_description
1 polymer ?
#
loop_
_entity_poly.entity_id
_entity_poly.type
_entity_poly.pdbx_seq_one_letter_code
_entity_poly.pdbx_strand_id
1 'polypeptide(L)'
;MDDRWSDAEVIILIYFISRGFTDLAVSHILHVRGYRRPLSAVWQMLQVILEQCPYLRTTTGRWDIDQVDWWIDSLSLEHEAVNWLISCTEIDAAIAEEVCET
;
A
#
# COMPACT_ATOMS: atom_id res chain seq x y z
N MET A 1 2.34 -0.71 -23.00
CA MET A 1 1.48 -0.45 -21.83
C MET A 1 2.01 -1.37 -20.77
N ASP A 2 2.88 -0.85 -19.92
CA ASP A 2 3.44 -1.62 -18.81
C ASP A 2 2.40 -1.61 -17.68
N ASP A 3 1.46 -2.55 -17.74
CA ASP A 3 0.58 -2.93 -16.63
C ASP A 3 1.35 -3.63 -15.49
N ARG A 4 2.68 -3.62 -15.53
CA ARG A 4 3.54 -4.10 -14.44
C ARG A 4 3.49 -3.09 -13.31
N TRP A 5 2.98 -3.54 -12.17
CA TRP A 5 3.19 -2.85 -10.90
C TRP A 5 4.67 -2.91 -10.55
N SER A 6 5.24 -1.76 -10.21
CA SER A 6 6.59 -1.70 -9.67
C SER A 6 6.57 -2.11 -8.20
N ASP A 7 7.66 -2.67 -7.69
CA ASP A 7 7.76 -3.07 -6.27
C ASP A 7 7.43 -1.90 -5.33
N ALA A 8 7.81 -0.68 -5.73
CA ALA A 8 7.45 0.56 -5.04
C ALA A 8 5.93 0.77 -4.89
N GLU A 9 5.16 0.55 -5.95
CA GLU A 9 3.68 0.71 -5.93
C GLU A 9 3.04 -0.33 -5.02
N VAL A 10 3.55 -1.55 -5.05
CA VAL A 10 3.07 -2.67 -4.23
C VAL A 10 3.33 -2.41 -2.74
N ILE A 11 4.52 -1.92 -2.42
CA ILE A 11 4.91 -1.59 -1.03
C ILE A 11 4.01 -0.49 -0.47
N ILE A 12 3.83 0.61 -1.22
CA ILE A 12 2.91 1.69 -0.83
C ILE A 12 1.52 1.10 -0.58
N LEU A 13 1.00 0.31 -1.52
CA LEU A 13 -0.33 -0.27 -1.41
C LEU A 13 -0.52 -1.11 -0.14
N ILE A 14 0.38 -2.06 0.12
CA ILE A 14 0.27 -2.95 1.29
C ILE A 14 0.54 -2.21 2.60
N TYR A 15 1.52 -1.31 2.61
CA TYR A 15 1.84 -0.54 3.81
C TYR A 15 0.66 0.32 4.25
N PHE A 16 0.09 1.13 3.36
CA PHE A 16 -1.02 2.02 3.73
C PHE A 16 -2.31 1.24 4.02
N ILE A 17 -2.66 0.23 3.22
CA ILE A 17 -3.86 -0.60 3.50
C ILE A 17 -3.74 -1.33 4.84
N SER A 18 -2.55 -1.87 5.16
CA SER A 18 -2.35 -2.55 6.44
C SER A 18 -2.50 -1.61 7.63
N ARG A 19 -2.11 -0.33 7.48
CA ARG A 19 -2.29 0.74 8.47
C ARG A 19 -3.71 1.29 8.55
N GLY A 20 -4.66 0.75 7.77
CA GLY A 20 -6.08 1.09 7.85
C GLY A 20 -6.54 2.17 6.87
N PHE A 21 -5.71 2.55 5.90
CA PHE A 21 -6.12 3.46 4.83
C PHE A 21 -7.07 2.74 3.87
N THR A 22 -8.04 3.49 3.31
CA THR A 22 -8.98 2.97 2.33
C THR A 22 -8.33 2.82 0.96
N ASP A 23 -8.88 1.96 0.10
CA ASP A 23 -8.41 1.79 -1.28
C ASP A 23 -8.40 3.13 -2.06
N LEU A 24 -9.31 4.05 -1.71
CA LEU A 24 -9.40 5.39 -2.28
C LEU A 24 -8.23 6.27 -1.86
N ALA A 25 -7.92 6.28 -0.56
CA ALA A 25 -6.76 7.00 -0.05
C ALA A 25 -5.48 6.49 -0.71
N VAL A 26 -5.31 5.17 -0.82
CA VAL A 26 -4.15 4.57 -1.48
C VAL A 26 -4.06 4.90 -2.96
N SER A 27 -5.18 4.90 -3.69
CA SER A 27 -5.22 5.35 -5.09
C SER A 27 -4.79 6.81 -5.22
N HIS A 28 -5.23 7.70 -4.32
CA HIS A 28 -4.78 9.09 -4.26
C HIS A 28 -3.29 9.23 -3.94
N ILE A 29 -2.77 8.49 -2.96
CA ILE A 29 -1.35 8.50 -2.58
C ILE A 29 -0.47 8.06 -3.76
N LEU A 30 -0.85 6.98 -4.44
CA LEU A 30 -0.18 6.52 -5.65
C LEU A 30 -0.19 7.63 -6.71
N HIS A 31 -1.34 8.28 -6.93
CA HIS A 31 -1.47 9.34 -7.92
C HIS A 31 -0.58 10.55 -7.61
N VAL A 32 -0.53 11.01 -6.36
CA VAL A 32 0.34 12.11 -5.91
C VAL A 32 1.82 11.77 -6.15
N ARG A 33 2.20 10.51 -5.94
CA ARG A 33 3.58 10.03 -6.18
C ARG A 33 3.89 9.77 -7.67
N GLY A 34 2.97 10.09 -8.57
CA GLY A 34 3.13 9.95 -10.02
C GLY A 34 2.64 8.62 -10.60
N TYR A 35 2.11 7.72 -9.77
CA TYR A 35 1.57 6.43 -10.17
C TYR A 35 0.05 6.51 -10.37
N ARG A 36 -0.39 6.53 -11.63
CA ARG A 36 -1.82 6.65 -11.93
C ARG A 36 -2.49 5.27 -11.93
N ARG A 37 -2.89 4.79 -10.75
CA ARG A 37 -3.61 3.51 -10.59
C ARG A 37 -5.07 3.74 -10.21
N PRO A 38 -6.04 3.24 -11.00
CA PRO A 38 -7.45 3.31 -10.64
C PRO A 38 -7.74 2.40 -9.45
N LEU A 39 -8.80 2.73 -8.71
CA LEU A 39 -9.26 1.96 -7.54
C LEU A 39 -9.44 0.46 -7.82
N SER A 40 -9.96 0.14 -9.01
CA SER A 40 -10.14 -1.25 -9.45
C SER A 40 -8.81 -2.00 -9.56
N ALA A 41 -7.75 -1.34 -10.04
CA ALA A 41 -6.43 -1.93 -10.14
C ALA A 41 -5.79 -2.14 -8.76
N VAL A 42 -5.97 -1.17 -7.85
CA VAL A 42 -5.55 -1.29 -6.44
C VAL A 42 -6.20 -2.52 -5.81
N TRP A 43 -7.52 -2.66 -5.96
CA TRP A 43 -8.27 -3.77 -5.39
C TRP A 43 -7.88 -5.11 -5.99
N GLN A 44 -7.72 -5.19 -7.33
CA GLN A 44 -7.25 -6.41 -8.00
C GLN A 44 -5.85 -6.81 -7.54
N MET A 45 -4.92 -5.86 -7.45
CA MET A 45 -3.56 -6.13 -7.01
C MET A 45 -3.53 -6.60 -5.55
N LEU A 46 -4.38 -6.02 -4.69
CA LEU A 46 -4.52 -6.45 -3.30
C LEU A 46 -4.96 -7.92 -3.20
N GLN A 47 -5.94 -8.34 -4.00
CA GLN A 47 -6.39 -9.74 -4.03
C GLN A 47 -5.25 -10.67 -4.47
N VAL A 48 -4.53 -10.30 -5.53
CA VAL A 48 -3.38 -11.08 -6.03
C VAL A 48 -2.28 -11.23 -4.96
N ILE A 49 -2.00 -10.20 -4.19
CA ILE A 49 -1.01 -10.26 -3.10
C ILE A 49 -1.53 -11.14 -1.97
N LEU A 50 -2.80 -11.04 -1.60
CA LEU A 50 -3.40 -11.87 -0.55
C LEU A 50 -3.48 -13.35 -0.95
N GLU A 51 -3.68 -13.65 -2.23
CA GLU A 51 -3.62 -15.02 -2.76
C GLU A 51 -2.19 -15.58 -2.72
N GLN A 52 -1.18 -14.77 -3.03
CA GLN A 52 0.22 -15.18 -3.00
C GLN A 52 0.81 -15.23 -1.57
N CYS A 53 0.38 -14.31 -0.71
CA CYS A 53 0.90 -14.09 0.64
C CYS A 53 -0.25 -14.06 1.67
N PRO A 54 -0.97 -15.19 1.86
CA PRO A 54 -2.10 -15.25 2.79
C PRO A 54 -1.68 -15.01 4.25
N TYR A 55 -0.40 -15.18 4.57
CA TYR A 55 0.18 -14.94 5.90
C TYR A 55 0.24 -13.46 6.29
N LEU A 56 0.00 -12.52 5.35
CA LEU A 56 -0.11 -11.08 5.64
C LEU A 56 -1.41 -10.72 6.38
N ARG A 57 -2.39 -11.64 6.38
CA ARG A 57 -3.61 -11.50 7.18
C ARG A 57 -3.59 -12.50 8.32
N THR A 58 -3.94 -12.00 9.50
CA THR A 58 -4.25 -12.82 10.67
C THR A 58 -5.44 -13.73 10.36
N THR A 59 -5.58 -14.79 11.14
CA THR A 59 -6.73 -15.73 11.09
C THR A 59 -8.09 -15.04 11.30
N THR A 60 -8.09 -13.82 11.85
CA THR A 60 -9.29 -13.00 12.05
C THR A 60 -9.65 -12.13 10.84
N GLY A 61 -8.85 -12.21 9.77
CA GLY A 61 -9.00 -11.41 8.56
C GLY A 61 -8.46 -9.98 8.67
N ARG A 62 -7.82 -9.62 9.79
CA ARG A 62 -7.10 -8.34 9.96
C ARG A 62 -5.69 -8.43 9.40
N TRP A 63 -5.13 -7.30 8.95
CA TRP A 63 -3.72 -7.23 8.55
C TRP A 63 -2.80 -7.48 9.74
N ASP A 64 -1.78 -8.29 9.51
CA ASP A 64 -0.71 -8.54 10.47
C ASP A 64 0.44 -7.58 10.15
N ILE A 65 0.53 -6.50 10.94
CA ILE A 65 1.47 -5.39 10.65
C ILE A 65 2.91 -5.86 10.77
N ASP A 66 3.23 -6.69 11.75
CA ASP A 66 4.57 -7.25 11.93
C ASP A 66 4.98 -8.09 10.71
N GLN A 67 4.06 -8.92 10.20
CA GLN A 67 4.30 -9.72 9.00
C GLN A 67 4.41 -8.87 7.73
N VAL A 68 3.63 -7.79 7.65
CA VAL A 68 3.71 -6.83 6.54
C VAL A 68 5.04 -6.10 6.55
N ASP A 69 5.48 -5.57 7.70
CA ASP A 69 6.77 -4.89 7.82
C ASP A 69 7.91 -5.87 7.51
N TRP A 70 7.85 -7.12 8.00
CA TRP A 70 8.84 -8.15 7.66
C TRP A 70 8.86 -8.50 6.18
N TRP A 71 7.68 -8.57 5.54
CA TRP A 71 7.58 -8.82 4.11
C TRP A 71 8.17 -7.67 3.30
N ILE A 72 7.90 -6.42 3.68
CA ILE A 72 8.50 -5.24 3.04
C ILE A 72 10.02 -5.26 3.22
N ASP A 73 10.52 -5.59 4.40
CA ASP A 73 11.96 -5.71 4.70
C ASP A 73 12.63 -6.82 3.87
N SER A 74 11.88 -7.89 3.58
CA SER A 74 12.35 -9.01 2.76
C SER A 74 12.49 -8.67 1.27
N LEU A 75 11.73 -7.67 0.79
CA LEU A 75 11.92 -7.13 -0.56
C LEU A 75 13.26 -6.41 -0.54
N SER A 76 14.25 -6.89 -1.31
CA SER A 76 15.65 -6.41 -1.31
C SER A 76 15.83 -4.98 -1.86
N LEU A 77 14.97 -4.06 -1.46
CA LEU A 77 15.07 -2.63 -1.68
C LEU A 77 15.96 -2.01 -0.60
N GLU A 78 16.69 -0.97 -0.97
CA GLU A 78 17.46 -0.21 -0.01
C GLU A 78 16.51 0.40 1.03
N HIS A 79 16.85 0.24 2.31
CA HIS A 79 16.07 0.74 3.44
C HIS A 79 15.69 2.22 3.28
N GLU A 80 16.58 3.03 2.70
CA GLU A 80 16.33 4.45 2.43
C GLU A 80 15.25 4.66 1.37
N ALA A 81 15.23 3.82 0.32
CA ALA A 81 14.20 3.85 -0.71
C ALA A 81 12.84 3.42 -0.14
N VAL A 82 12.80 2.36 0.67
CA VAL A 82 11.58 1.95 1.38
C VAL A 82 11.09 3.07 2.28
N ASN A 83 11.98 3.64 3.11
CA ASN A 83 11.63 4.73 4.01
C ASN A 83 11.08 5.94 3.26
N TRP A 84 11.63 6.29 2.09
CA TRP A 84 11.08 7.35 1.26
C TRP A 84 9.70 7.01 0.67
N LEU A 85 9.47 5.73 0.32
CA LEU A 85 8.19 5.23 -0.20
C LEU A 85 7.08 5.16 0.87
N ILE A 86 7.42 4.81 2.11
CA ILE A 86 6.47 4.74 3.23
C ILE A 86 6.45 6.01 4.08
N SER A 87 7.32 6.97 3.79
CA SER A 87 7.36 8.25 4.49
C SER A 87 6.00 8.90 4.38
N CYS A 88 5.32 8.99 5.51
CA CYS A 88 4.04 9.65 5.66
C CYS A 88 4.30 11.16 5.52
N THR A 89 3.98 11.70 4.35
CA THR A 89 4.04 13.12 4.06
C THR A 89 2.79 13.82 4.61
N GLU A 90 2.84 15.14 4.81
CA GLU A 90 1.65 15.94 5.19
C GLU A 90 0.45 15.68 4.26
N ILE A 91 0.71 15.22 3.04
CA ILE A 91 -0.29 14.82 2.05
C ILE A 91 -1.05 13.55 2.47
N ASP A 92 -0.38 12.58 3.07
CA ASP A 92 -1.02 11.35 3.55
C ASP A 92 -1.96 11.64 4.74
N ALA A 93 -1.57 12.59 5.60
CA ALA A 93 -2.42 13.11 6.68
C ALA A 93 -3.62 13.90 6.14
N ALA A 94 -3.42 14.75 5.14
CA ALA A 94 -4.51 15.49 4.48
C ALA A 94 -5.49 14.56 3.75
N ILE A 95 -5.00 13.49 3.10
CA ILE A 95 -5.86 12.48 2.45
C ILE A 95 -6.65 11.67 3.49
N ALA A 96 -6.03 11.31 4.61
CA ALA A 96 -6.74 10.63 5.71
C ALA A 96 -7.84 11.52 6.34
N GLU A 97 -7.59 12.83 6.44
CA GLU A 97 -8.54 13.82 6.95
C GLU A 97 -9.70 14.05 5.96
N GLU A 98 -9.40 14.18 4.67
CA GLU A 98 -10.40 14.42 3.61
C GLU A 98 -11.37 13.24 3.41
N VAL A 99 -10.91 12.01 3.61
CA VAL A 99 -11.76 10.80 3.49
C VAL A 99 -12.72 10.62 4.70
N CYS A 100 -12.49 11.33 5.81
CA CYS A 100 -13.34 11.24 7.00
C CYS A 100 -14.56 12.20 6.97
N GLU A 101 -14.60 13.17 6.04
CA GLU A 101 -15.66 14.20 5.97
C GLU A 101 -16.75 13.94 4.91
N THR A 102 -16.80 12.78 4.25
CA THR A 102 -17.85 12.47 3.24
C THR A 102 -18.86 11.43 3.68
#